data_AF-U5S0D5-F1
#
_entry.id   AF-U5S0D5-F1
#
_cell.length_a   1.000
_cell.length_b   1.000
_cell.length_c   1.000
_cell.angle_alpha   90.00
_cell.angle_beta   90.00
_cell.angle_gamma   90.00
#
_symmetry.space_group_name_H-M   'P 1'
#
loop_
_entity.id
_entity.type
_entity.pdbx_description
1 polymer ?
#
loop_
_entity_poly.entity_id
_entity_poly.type
_entity_poly.pdbx_seq_one_letter_code
_entity_poly.pdbx_strand_id
1 'polypeptide(L)' 'MDDIISSPKAEWKRPWWVKYREADNPTTEIDWSLMNRWDARQTAQAPGIQAKYLGADEIKKRYANVLTNKVKAIT' A
#
# COMPACT_ATOMS: atom_id res chain seq x y z
N MET A 1 23.87 21.02 30.21
CA MET A 1 22.74 20.56 29.38
C MET A 1 23.08 20.61 27.89
N ASP A 2 23.87 21.59 27.43
CA ASP A 2 24.36 21.67 26.04
C ASP A 2 25.23 20.47 25.61
N ASP A 3 26.15 20.01 26.46
CA ASP A 3 27.05 18.87 26.18
C ASP A 3 26.35 17.52 25.98
N ILE A 4 25.15 17.35 26.55
CA ILE A 4 24.39 16.12 26.38
C ILE A 4 23.67 16.16 25.02
N ILE A 5 23.19 17.33 24.59
CA ILE A 5 22.48 17.50 23.31
C ILE A 5 23.44 17.44 22.12
N SER A 6 24.69 17.88 22.29
CA SER A 6 25.71 17.90 21.23
C SER A 6 26.31 16.53 20.90
N SER A 7 26.08 15.51 21.73
CA SER A 7 26.61 14.17 21.51
C SER A 7 25.79 13.42 20.46
N PRO A 8 26.39 12.93 19.37
CA PRO A 8 25.69 12.11 18.36
C PRO A 8 25.17 10.77 18.93
N LYS A 9 25.52 10.41 20.17
CA LYS A 9 25.00 9.24 20.90
C LYS A 9 23.82 9.57 21.81
N ALA A 10 23.47 10.85 21.97
CA ALA A 10 22.37 11.31 22.81
C ALA A 10 21.04 11.41 22.04
N GLU A 11 20.82 10.49 21.10
CA GLU A 11 19.52 10.38 20.45
C GLU A 11 18.51 9.74 21.40
N TRP A 12 17.38 10.41 21.59
CA TRP A 12 16.22 9.81 22.22
C TRP A 12 15.85 8.54 21.44
N LYS A 13 15.82 7.38 22.11
CA LYS A 13 15.38 6.12 21.48
C LYS A 13 13.93 6.25 21.01
N ARG A 14 13.73 6.56 19.73
CA ARG A 14 12.40 6.65 19.13
C ARG A 14 11.81 5.24 19.02
N PRO A 15 10.47 5.09 19.11
CA PRO A 15 9.82 3.82 18.79
C PRO A 15 10.18 3.32 17.40
N TRP A 16 10.11 2.00 17.19
CA TRP A 16 10.61 1.33 15.98
C TRP A 16 9.99 1.80 14.64
N TRP A 17 8.80 2.42 14.69
CA TRP A 17 8.12 2.96 13.51
C TRP A 17 8.61 4.36 13.10
N VAL A 18 9.33 5.06 13.98
CA VAL A 18 9.91 6.37 13.67
C VAL A 18 11.16 6.17 12.83
N LYS A 19 11.16 6.75 11.62
CA LYS A 19 12.32 6.71 10.71
C LYS A 19 13.26 7.88 11.01
N TYR A 20 14.56 7.62 11.14
CA TYR A 20 15.62 8.61 11.38
C TYR A 20 16.11 9.29 10.09
N ARG A 21 15.21 9.50 9.13
CA ARG A 21 15.56 9.88 7.76
C ARG A 21 14.80 11.13 7.40
N GLU A 22 15.48 12.03 6.69
CA GLU A 22 14.87 13.26 6.22
C GLU A 22 13.66 12.97 5.32
N ALA A 23 12.71 13.90 5.28
CA ALA A 23 11.63 13.86 4.31
C ALA A 23 12.22 13.79 2.89
N ASP A 24 11.54 13.09 1.99
CA ASP A 24 11.94 12.97 0.57
C ASP A 24 13.31 12.34 0.31
N ASN A 25 13.87 11.62 1.29
CA ASN A 25 15.08 10.82 1.12
C ASN A 25 14.71 9.32 1.05
N PRO A 26 14.35 8.75 -0.12
CA PRO A 26 14.01 7.33 -0.26
C PRO A 26 15.24 6.42 -0.14
N THR A 27 15.06 5.16 0.28
CA THR A 27 16.16 4.19 0.46
C THR A 27 16.72 3.67 -0.86
N THR A 28 16.05 4.01 -1.96
CA THR A 28 16.32 3.54 -3.31
C THR A 28 16.14 4.71 -4.27
N GLU A 29 16.87 4.69 -5.36
CA GLU A 29 16.70 5.67 -6.43
C GLU A 29 15.29 5.61 -7.00
N ILE A 30 14.70 6.79 -7.23
CA ILE A 30 13.39 6.96 -7.84
C ILE A 30 13.58 7.80 -9.10
N ASP A 31 13.17 7.25 -10.25
CA ASP A 31 13.05 8.05 -11.48
C ASP A 31 11.78 8.91 -11.41
N TRP A 32 11.97 10.16 -11.00
CA TRP A 32 10.89 11.15 -10.88
C TRP A 32 10.27 11.54 -12.23
N SER A 33 10.93 11.29 -13.36
CA SER A 33 10.37 11.57 -14.69
C SER A 33 9.26 10.59 -15.08
N LEU A 34 9.26 9.40 -14.50
CA LEU A 34 8.25 8.36 -14.70
C LEU A 34 7.19 8.33 -13.59
N MET A 35 7.47 8.99 -12.46
CA MET A 35 6.60 8.96 -11.29
C MET A 35 5.30 9.71 -11.54
N ASN A 36 4.17 9.01 -11.36
CA ASN A 36 2.83 9.57 -11.49
C ASN A 36 2.00 9.22 -10.27
N ARG A 37 0.94 10.00 -10.00
CA ARG A 37 0.03 9.70 -8.89
C ARG A 37 -0.68 8.35 -9.14
N TRP A 38 -0.68 7.50 -8.11
CA TRP A 38 -1.34 6.20 -8.16
C TRP A 38 -2.85 6.31 -8.41
N ASP A 39 -3.36 5.56 -9.40
CA ASP A 39 -4.80 5.37 -9.62
C ASP A 39 -5.26 4.08 -8.92
N ALA A 40 -6.06 4.22 -7.87
CA ALA A 40 -6.58 3.10 -7.08
C ALA A 40 -7.42 2.09 -7.90
N ARG A 41 -7.96 2.49 -9.06
CA ARG A 41 -8.71 1.62 -9.96
C ARG A 41 -7.83 0.64 -10.72
N GLN A 42 -6.52 0.86 -10.74
CA GLN A 42 -5.53 -0.02 -11.38
C GLN A 42 -5.01 -1.12 -10.44
N THR A 43 -5.57 -1.25 -9.25
CA THR A 43 -5.23 -2.34 -8.31
C THR A 43 -5.75 -3.70 -8.81
N ALA A 44 -5.09 -4.78 -8.39
CA ALA A 44 -5.55 -6.15 -8.67
C ALA A 44 -6.88 -6.49 -7.97
N GLN A 45 -7.32 -5.69 -7.00
CA GLN A 45 -8.62 -5.84 -6.35
C GLN A 45 -9.76 -5.24 -7.19
N ALA A 46 -9.45 -4.39 -8.16
CA ALA A 46 -10.46 -3.78 -9.01
C ALA A 46 -11.02 -4.79 -10.02
N PRO A 47 -12.35 -4.96 -10.14
CA PRO A 47 -12.97 -5.93 -11.04
C PRO A 47 -12.55 -5.75 -12.51
N GLY A 48 -12.36 -4.49 -12.95
CA GLY A 48 -11.94 -4.19 -14.32
C GLY A 48 -10.53 -4.69 -14.64
N ILE A 49 -9.61 -4.61 -13.68
CA ILE A 49 -8.24 -5.12 -13.82
C ILE A 49 -8.23 -6.65 -13.79
N GLN A 50 -9.03 -7.24 -12.91
CA GLN A 50 -9.21 -8.69 -12.88
C GLN A 50 -9.78 -9.21 -14.20
N ALA A 51 -10.80 -8.54 -14.76
CA ALA A 51 -11.40 -8.91 -16.04
C ALA A 51 -10.41 -8.78 -17.21
N LYS A 52 -9.51 -7.78 -17.19
CA LYS A 52 -8.45 -7.61 -18.19
C LYS A 52 -7.52 -8.83 -18.28
N TYR A 53 -7.17 -9.45 -17.14
CA TYR A 53 -6.19 -10.54 -17.10
C TYR A 53 -6.82 -11.94 -17.02
N LEU A 54 -7.96 -12.09 -16.36
CA LEU A 54 -8.63 -13.38 -16.13
C LEU A 54 -9.82 -13.61 -17.08
N GLY A 55 -10.27 -12.57 -17.78
CA GLY A 55 -11.46 -12.61 -18.63
C GLY A 55 -12.74 -12.20 -17.89
N ALA A 56 -13.65 -11.52 -18.59
CA ALA A 56 -14.87 -10.98 -18.00
C ALA A 56 -15.82 -12.06 -17.44
N ASP A 57 -15.89 -13.22 -18.09
CA ASP A 57 -16.83 -14.28 -17.72
C ASP A 57 -16.43 -14.97 -16.42
N GLU A 58 -15.13 -15.21 -16.21
CA GLU A 58 -14.60 -15.78 -14.97
C GLU A 58 -14.86 -14.84 -13.78
N ILE A 59 -14.70 -13.53 -13.99
CA ILE A 59 -14.98 -12.54 -12.94
C ILE A 59 -16.48 -12.49 -12.61
N LYS A 60 -17.36 -12.45 -13.61
CA LYS A 60 -18.82 -12.52 -13.38
C LYS A 60 -19.22 -13.76 -12.56
N LYS A 61 -18.64 -14.93 -12.88
CA LYS A 61 -18.86 -16.17 -12.12
C LYS A 61 -18.41 -16.05 -10.66
N ARG A 62 -17.22 -15.49 -10.40
CA ARG A 62 -16.71 -15.29 -9.03
C ARG A 62 -17.61 -14.37 -8.22
N TYR A 63 -18.03 -13.24 -8.79
CA TYR A 63 -18.92 -12.30 -8.10
C TYR A 63 -20.32 -12.87 -7.85
N ALA A 64 -20.86 -13.67 -8.78
CA ALA A 64 -22.13 -14.37 -8.57
C ALA A 64 -22.06 -15.34 -7.38
N ASN A 65 -20.97 -16.08 -7.25
CA ASN A 65 -20.78 -17.02 -6.13
C ASN A 65 -20.65 -16.31 -4.77
N VAL A 66 -20.01 -15.13 -4.73
CA VAL A 66 -19.87 -14.34 -3.50
C VAL A 66 -21.24 -13.89 -2.98
N LEU A 67 -22.14 -13.44 -3.86
CA LEU A 67 -23.49 -13.01 -3.47
C LEU A 67 -24.31 -14.17 -2.91
N THR A 68 -24.28 -15.33 -3.58
CA THR A 68 -25.00 -16.53 -3.15
C THR A 68 -24.54 -17.03 -1.78
N ASN A 69 -23.23 -17.01 -1.51
CA ASN A 69 -22.68 -17.44 -0.22
C ASN A 69 -23.00 -16.45 0.91
N LYS A 70 -23.11 -15.16 0.62
CA LYS A 70 -23.49 -14.15 1.61
C LYS A 70 -24.94 -14.29 2.06
N VAL A 71 -25.86 -14.65 1.14
CA VAL A 71 -27.27 -14.93 1.46
C VAL A 71 -27.40 -16.16 2.37
N LYS A 72 -26.67 -17.24 2.09
CA LYS A 72 -26.67 -18.46 2.92
C LYS A 72 -26.10 -18.26 4.32
N ALA A 73 -25.23 -17.28 4.54
CA ALA A 73 -24.67 -16.99 5.86
C ALA A 73 -25.60 -16.14 6.75
N ILE A 74 -26.67 -15.57 6.17
CA ILE A 74 -27.64 -14.70 6.87
C ILE A 74 -28.96 -15.44 7.15
N THR A 75 -29.19 -16.58 6.49
CA THR A 75 -30.37 -17.45 6.70
C THR A 75 -29.98 -18.63 7.57
#